data_AF-A0A1X1BMC0-F1
#
_entry.id   AF-A0A1X1BMC0-F1
#
_cell.length_a   1.000
_cell.length_b   1.000
_cell.length_c   1.000
_cell.angle_alpha   90.00
_cell.angle_beta   90.00
_cell.angle_gamma   90.00
#
_symmetry.space_group_name_H-M   'P 1'
#
loop_
_entity.id
_entity.type
_entity.pdbx_description
1 polymer ?
#
loop_
_entity_poly.entity_id
_entity_poly.type
_entity_poly.pdbx_seq_one_letter_code
_entity_poly.pdbx_strand_id
1 'polypeptide(L)'
;MDIKAPDVYKQYQNFPPLYTEQINDVVLSKQLEIWETLIRKESSEHRLYVINVDDVGVYPFYNAKINRKLKRDFLTLIAQHMVEKGCGFYLHTIKRFCKENECSVWYVLFIGRNSKINKLRALHDQEYQTITSKASKRDSNIATLKLKRDILESKQVVVGVFSKTMQETADEVLRYLRSHLHASQVETPYFLFYGGRESTKPFSLWPEEHIAIIISTLVTQKQIALVLNETASARSLSSKQLGIQLIGH
;
A
#
# COMPACT_ATOMS: atom_id res chain seq x y z
N MET A 1 8.44 19.24 -24.66
CA MET A 1 8.14 18.02 -25.43
C MET A 1 8.68 16.85 -24.61
N ASP A 2 7.84 16.25 -23.77
CA ASP A 2 8.25 15.08 -22.99
C ASP A 2 8.30 13.87 -23.91
N ILE A 3 9.51 13.36 -24.12
CA ILE A 3 9.73 12.07 -24.74
C ILE A 3 9.15 11.04 -23.75
N LYS A 4 7.91 10.60 -23.99
CA LYS A 4 7.32 9.49 -23.23
C LYS A 4 8.27 8.30 -23.40
N ALA A 5 8.92 7.90 -22.31
CA ALA A 5 9.72 6.68 -22.28
C ALA A 5 8.88 5.53 -22.89
N PRO A 6 9.48 4.67 -23.73
CA PRO A 6 8.76 3.56 -24.33
C PRO A 6 8.07 2.77 -23.23
N ASP A 7 6.80 2.43 -23.47
CA ASP A 7 5.95 1.69 -22.53
C ASP A 7 6.50 0.26 -22.39
N VAL A 8 7.51 0.10 -21.53
CA VAL A 8 8.23 -1.16 -21.25
C VAL A 8 7.23 -2.30 -21.02
N TYR A 9 6.11 -2.01 -20.36
CA TYR A 9 5.00 -2.92 -20.21
C TYR A 9 4.47 -3.53 -21.51
N LYS A 10 4.23 -2.71 -22.56
CA LYS A 10 3.68 -3.22 -23.83
C LYS A 10 4.58 -4.26 -24.49
N GLN A 11 5.89 -4.17 -24.24
CA GLN A 11 6.88 -5.09 -24.77
C GLN A 11 6.87 -6.45 -24.07
N TYR A 12 6.61 -6.48 -22.75
CA TYR A 12 6.76 -7.70 -21.94
C TYR A 12 5.44 -8.35 -21.47
N GLN A 13 4.30 -7.66 -21.56
CA GLN A 13 3.01 -8.20 -21.07
C GLN A 13 2.60 -9.55 -21.67
N ASN A 14 3.00 -9.83 -22.91
CA ASN A 14 2.69 -11.09 -23.61
C ASN A 14 3.92 -12.01 -23.69
N PHE A 15 4.99 -11.71 -22.95
CA PHE A 15 6.22 -12.51 -22.93
C PHE A 15 6.06 -13.65 -21.91
N PRO A 16 5.91 -14.92 -22.31
CA PRO A 16 5.60 -16.00 -21.38
C PRO A 16 6.59 -16.16 -20.21
N PRO A 17 7.91 -15.97 -20.39
CA PRO A 17 8.86 -16.03 -19.28
C PRO A 17 8.62 -15.01 -18.17
N LEU A 18 7.93 -13.89 -18.43
CA LEU A 18 7.58 -12.91 -17.40
C LEU A 18 6.71 -13.53 -16.28
N TYR A 19 5.92 -14.56 -16.59
CA TYR A 19 5.00 -15.23 -15.67
C TYR A 19 5.62 -16.40 -14.91
N THR A 20 6.90 -16.70 -15.16
CA THR A 20 7.64 -17.80 -14.52
C THR A 20 8.83 -17.22 -13.78
N GLU A 21 8.97 -17.51 -12.48
CA GLU A 21 10.12 -17.05 -11.69
C GLU A 21 11.43 -17.49 -12.35
N GLN A 22 12.31 -16.52 -12.62
CA GLN A 22 13.60 -16.79 -13.26
C GLN A 22 14.62 -17.30 -12.25
N ILE A 23 15.36 -18.35 -12.63
CA ILE A 23 16.35 -19.01 -11.76
C ILE A 23 17.58 -18.11 -11.55
N ASN A 24 17.98 -17.38 -12.61
CA ASN A 24 19.10 -16.45 -12.55
C ASN A 24 18.71 -15.17 -11.82
N ASP A 25 19.45 -14.84 -10.75
CA ASP A 25 19.12 -13.69 -9.88
C ASP A 25 19.18 -12.34 -10.61
N VAL A 26 20.09 -12.15 -11.57
CA VAL A 26 20.18 -10.90 -12.35
C VAL A 26 18.96 -10.73 -13.25
N VAL A 27 18.53 -11.82 -13.89
CA VAL A 27 17.31 -11.82 -14.73
C VAL A 27 16.07 -11.64 -13.86
N LEU A 28 16.00 -12.32 -12.71
CA LEU A 28 14.90 -12.20 -11.75
C LEU A 28 14.79 -10.77 -11.21
N SER A 29 15.91 -10.09 -10.92
CA SER A 29 15.89 -8.69 -10.51
C SER A 29 15.21 -7.79 -11.55
N LYS A 30 15.59 -7.94 -12.83
CA LYS A 30 14.95 -7.20 -13.93
C LYS A 30 13.48 -7.57 -14.10
N GLN A 31 13.15 -8.86 -13.92
CA GLN A 31 11.78 -9.34 -13.97
C GLN A 31 10.91 -8.69 -12.89
N LEU A 32 11.42 -8.56 -11.66
CA LEU A 32 10.73 -7.87 -10.56
C LEU A 32 10.56 -6.37 -10.83
N GLU A 33 11.55 -5.70 -11.44
CA GLU A 33 11.43 -4.29 -11.88
C GLU A 33 10.33 -4.09 -12.94
N ILE A 34 10.20 -5.04 -13.87
CA ILE A 34 9.12 -5.03 -14.87
C ILE A 34 7.76 -5.20 -14.18
N TRP A 35 7.63 -6.15 -13.25
CA TRP A 35 6.40 -6.35 -12.47
C TRP A 35 6.06 -5.14 -11.60
N GLU A 36 7.04 -4.51 -10.96
CA GLU A 36 6.87 -3.28 -10.20
C GLU A 36 6.28 -2.17 -11.07
N THR A 37 6.89 -1.93 -12.24
CA THR A 37 6.42 -0.92 -13.19
C THR A 37 4.98 -1.19 -13.64
N LEU A 38 4.67 -2.45 -13.95
CA LEU A 38 3.33 -2.89 -14.34
C LEU A 38 2.32 -2.64 -13.22
N ILE A 39 2.58 -3.14 -12.01
CA ILE A 39 1.66 -3.00 -10.87
C ILE A 39 1.40 -1.52 -10.55
N ARG A 40 2.45 -0.68 -10.58
CA ARG A 40 2.31 0.75 -10.33
C ARG A 40 1.42 1.43 -11.38
N LYS A 41 1.59 1.07 -12.65
CA LYS A 41 0.74 1.56 -13.75
C LYS A 41 -0.70 1.10 -13.58
N GLU A 42 -0.91 -0.18 -13.32
CA GLU A 42 -2.23 -0.77 -13.07
C GLU A 42 -2.93 -0.15 -11.85
N SER A 43 -2.16 0.20 -10.81
CA SER A 43 -2.67 0.92 -9.65
C SER A 43 -3.18 2.33 -10.02
N SER A 44 -2.47 3.04 -10.90
CA SER A 44 -2.89 4.38 -11.36
C SER A 44 -4.02 4.37 -12.41
N GLU A 45 -4.00 3.43 -13.35
CA GLU A 45 -4.89 3.44 -14.53
C GLU A 45 -6.14 2.57 -14.32
N HIS A 46 -6.00 1.43 -13.64
CA HIS A 46 -7.04 0.40 -13.55
C HIS A 46 -7.37 0.01 -12.10
N ARG A 47 -6.97 0.83 -11.12
CA ARG A 47 -7.39 0.72 -9.70
C ARG A 47 -6.95 -0.59 -9.04
N LEU A 48 -5.82 -1.15 -9.45
CA LEU A 48 -5.19 -2.25 -8.73
C LEU A 48 -4.61 -1.74 -7.40
N TYR A 49 -5.41 -1.82 -6.34
CA TYR A 49 -5.00 -1.37 -5.00
C TYR A 49 -4.50 -2.49 -4.10
N VAL A 50 -4.81 -3.74 -4.42
CA VAL A 50 -4.54 -4.88 -3.54
C VAL A 50 -3.93 -6.03 -4.33
N ILE A 51 -2.85 -6.59 -3.80
CA ILE A 51 -2.31 -7.89 -4.20
C ILE A 51 -2.73 -8.89 -3.13
N ASN A 52 -3.61 -9.82 -3.51
CA ASN A 52 -3.93 -10.99 -2.71
C ASN A 52 -3.21 -12.20 -3.33
N VAL A 53 -2.24 -12.79 -2.64
CA VAL A 53 -1.41 -13.87 -3.21
C VAL A 53 -2.21 -15.13 -3.53
N ASP A 54 -3.39 -15.28 -2.92
CA ASP A 54 -4.31 -16.39 -3.16
C ASP A 54 -5.20 -16.16 -4.40
N ASP A 55 -5.25 -14.93 -4.93
CA ASP A 55 -6.04 -14.55 -6.11
C ASP A 55 -5.16 -14.30 -7.34
N VAL A 56 -4.57 -15.38 -7.88
CA VAL A 56 -3.72 -15.34 -9.09
C VAL A 56 -4.52 -15.27 -10.40
N GLY A 57 -5.86 -15.35 -10.32
CA GLY A 57 -6.75 -15.43 -11.49
C GLY A 57 -7.10 -14.08 -12.10
N VAL A 58 -6.67 -12.98 -11.47
CA VAL A 58 -6.98 -11.62 -11.90
C VAL A 58 -5.85 -11.01 -12.72
N TYR A 59 -6.21 -10.11 -13.62
CA TYR A 59 -5.23 -9.27 -14.31
C TYR A 59 -4.57 -8.30 -13.30
N PRO A 60 -3.25 -8.04 -13.37
CA PRO A 60 -2.29 -8.47 -14.40
C PRO A 60 -1.61 -9.83 -14.16
N PHE A 61 -1.97 -10.55 -13.09
CA PHE A 61 -1.32 -11.80 -12.68
C PHE A 61 -1.72 -13.01 -13.53
N TYR A 62 -2.86 -12.91 -14.22
CA TYR A 62 -3.29 -13.81 -15.29
C TYR A 62 -3.43 -13.05 -16.61
N ASN A 63 -2.77 -13.57 -17.65
CA ASN A 63 -2.93 -13.12 -19.03
C ASN A 63 -3.58 -14.22 -19.87
N ALA A 64 -4.87 -14.02 -20.16
CA ALA A 64 -5.67 -14.93 -20.97
C ALA A 64 -5.16 -15.07 -22.42
N LYS A 65 -4.52 -14.03 -23.00
CA LYS A 65 -4.07 -14.05 -24.41
C LYS A 65 -2.97 -15.08 -24.67
N ILE A 66 -2.07 -15.25 -23.70
CA ILE A 66 -0.98 -16.24 -23.78
C ILE A 66 -1.23 -17.45 -22.87
N ASN A 67 -2.40 -17.50 -22.22
CA ASN A 67 -2.79 -18.50 -21.24
C ASN A 67 -1.72 -18.74 -20.17
N ARG A 68 -1.18 -17.66 -19.57
CA ARG A 68 -0.19 -17.73 -18.50
C ARG A 68 -0.71 -17.02 -17.25
N LYS A 69 -0.51 -17.66 -16.10
CA LYS A 69 -0.76 -17.10 -14.78
C LYS A 69 0.49 -17.22 -13.91
N LEU A 70 0.68 -16.27 -13.02
CA LEU A 70 1.67 -16.38 -11.96
C LEU A 70 1.32 -17.54 -11.02
N LYS A 71 2.36 -18.17 -10.50
CA LYS A 71 2.23 -19.04 -9.34
C LYS A 71 2.17 -18.20 -8.05
N ARG A 72 1.58 -18.76 -7.01
CA ARG A 72 1.37 -18.11 -5.70
C ARG A 72 2.70 -17.72 -5.02
N ASP A 73 3.69 -18.60 -5.07
CA ASP A 73 5.05 -18.35 -4.56
C ASP A 73 5.68 -17.12 -5.25
N PHE A 74 5.61 -17.07 -6.58
CA PHE A 74 6.18 -15.96 -7.34
C PHE A 74 5.38 -14.66 -7.14
N LEU A 75 4.05 -14.72 -7.03
CA LEU A 75 3.24 -13.55 -6.67
C LEU A 75 3.57 -13.04 -5.25
N THR A 76 3.87 -13.95 -4.32
CA THR A 76 4.34 -13.58 -2.97
C THR A 76 5.70 -12.87 -3.03
N LEU A 77 6.61 -13.32 -3.89
CA LEU A 77 7.89 -12.64 -4.13
C LEU A 77 7.69 -11.22 -4.69
N ILE A 78 6.81 -11.08 -5.68
CA ILE A 78 6.46 -9.77 -6.27
C ILE A 78 5.84 -8.85 -5.21
N ALA A 79 4.89 -9.36 -4.42
CA ALA A 79 4.26 -8.59 -3.34
C ALA A 79 5.30 -8.13 -2.30
N GLN A 80 6.26 -9.00 -1.93
CA GLN A 80 7.36 -8.64 -1.04
C GLN A 80 8.24 -7.55 -1.65
N HIS A 81 8.60 -7.69 -2.94
CA HIS A 81 9.39 -6.69 -3.67
C HIS A 81 8.70 -5.32 -3.66
N MET A 82 7.37 -5.26 -3.85
CA MET A 82 6.60 -4.01 -3.77
C MET A 82 6.73 -3.35 -2.39
N VAL A 83 6.75 -4.13 -1.30
CA VAL A 83 6.94 -3.62 0.07
C VAL A 83 8.37 -3.10 0.27
N GLU A 84 9.40 -3.83 -0.17
CA GLU A 84 10.80 -3.39 -0.05
C GLU A 84 11.07 -2.08 -0.81
N LYS A 85 10.37 -1.87 -1.94
CA LYS A 85 10.44 -0.64 -2.73
C LYS A 85 9.64 0.53 -2.13
N GLY A 86 8.93 0.29 -1.03
CA GLY A 86 8.07 1.29 -0.39
C GLY A 86 6.80 1.60 -1.19
N CYS A 87 6.48 0.81 -2.21
CA CYS A 87 5.28 0.96 -3.03
C CYS A 87 4.10 0.10 -2.53
N GLY A 88 4.29 -0.63 -1.43
CA GLY A 88 3.24 -1.44 -0.82
C GLY A 88 3.36 -1.56 0.70
N PHE A 89 2.27 -2.00 1.32
CA PHE A 89 2.15 -2.20 2.76
C PHE A 89 1.39 -3.48 3.08
N TYR A 90 1.71 -4.12 4.21
CA TYR A 90 1.04 -5.34 4.66
C TYR A 90 -0.40 -5.04 5.13
N LEU A 91 -1.36 -5.23 4.23
CA LEU A 91 -2.78 -5.00 4.50
C LEU A 91 -3.39 -6.10 5.38
N HIS A 92 -2.92 -7.35 5.22
CA HIS A 92 -3.46 -8.48 5.98
C HIS A 92 -3.29 -8.33 7.50
N THR A 93 -2.22 -7.70 7.99
CA THR A 93 -2.01 -7.50 9.43
C THR A 93 -2.98 -6.47 10.01
N ILE A 94 -3.25 -5.40 9.25
CA ILE A 94 -4.25 -4.40 9.59
C ILE A 94 -5.64 -5.04 9.62
N LYS A 95 -6.01 -5.80 8.57
CA LYS A 95 -7.31 -6.48 8.50
C LYS A 95 -7.49 -7.50 9.61
N ARG A 96 -6.47 -8.30 9.90
CA ARG A 96 -6.48 -9.26 11.02
C ARG A 96 -6.73 -8.56 12.35
N PHE A 97 -5.99 -7.48 12.63
CA PHE A 97 -6.17 -6.70 13.84
C PHE A 97 -7.58 -6.12 13.95
N CYS A 98 -8.11 -5.53 12.87
CA CYS A 98 -9.47 -4.99 12.82
C CYS A 98 -10.51 -6.07 13.15
N LYS A 99 -10.36 -7.27 12.57
CA LYS A 99 -11.25 -8.40 12.80
C LYS A 99 -11.17 -8.92 14.24
N GLU A 100 -9.96 -9.15 14.77
CA GLU A 100 -9.74 -9.67 16.12
C GLU A 100 -10.22 -8.71 17.23
N ASN A 101 -10.22 -7.41 16.96
CA ASN A 101 -10.62 -6.38 17.92
C ASN A 101 -12.00 -5.77 17.64
N GLU A 102 -12.73 -6.31 16.65
CA GLU A 102 -14.03 -5.84 16.20
C GLU A 102 -14.06 -4.31 16.02
N CYS A 103 -13.08 -3.79 15.27
CA CYS A 103 -12.89 -2.36 15.10
C CYS A 103 -12.62 -1.96 13.65
N SER A 104 -12.83 -0.69 13.34
CA SER A 104 -12.55 -0.13 12.03
C SER A 104 -11.09 0.27 11.86
N VAL A 105 -10.64 0.43 10.61
CA VAL A 105 -9.30 0.95 10.32
C VAL A 105 -9.09 2.37 10.86
N TRP A 106 -10.15 3.19 10.89
CA TRP A 106 -10.10 4.54 11.46
C TRP A 106 -9.89 4.53 12.97
N TYR A 107 -10.47 3.56 13.67
CA TYR A 107 -10.16 3.36 15.09
C TYR A 107 -8.69 2.98 15.28
N VAL A 108 -8.17 2.04 14.47
CA VAL A 108 -6.75 1.65 14.53
C VAL A 108 -5.82 2.84 14.28
N LEU A 109 -6.16 3.69 13.31
CA LEU A 109 -5.47 4.95 13.04
C LEU A 109 -5.55 5.91 14.24
N PHE A 110 -6.64 5.93 14.99
CA PHE A 110 -6.81 6.86 16.09
C PHE A 110 -6.13 6.38 17.39
N ILE A 111 -6.15 5.07 17.66
CA ILE A 111 -5.49 4.52 18.85
C ILE A 111 -3.98 4.67 18.71
N GLY A 112 -3.36 5.37 19.66
CA GLY A 112 -1.94 5.71 19.57
C GLY A 112 -1.63 6.96 18.73
N ARG A 113 -2.61 7.84 18.46
CA ARG A 113 -2.36 9.17 17.85
C ARG A 113 -1.30 10.01 18.58
N ASN A 114 -1.14 9.79 19.89
CA ASN A 114 -0.16 10.47 20.73
C ASN A 114 1.19 9.71 20.84
N SER A 115 1.29 8.51 20.24
CA SER A 115 2.52 7.73 20.23
C SER A 115 3.48 8.28 19.18
N LYS A 116 4.79 8.06 19.38
CA LYS A 116 5.82 8.34 18.35
C LYS A 116 5.54 7.62 17.04
N ILE A 117 4.91 6.44 17.11
CA ILE A 117 4.48 5.65 15.96
C ILE A 117 3.01 5.33 16.14
N ASN A 118 2.21 5.72 15.16
CA ASN A 118 0.78 5.41 15.11
C ASN A 118 0.55 3.88 15.07
N LYS A 119 -0.50 3.37 15.72
CA LYS A 119 -0.74 1.91 15.80
C LYS A 119 -0.91 1.28 14.41
N LEU A 120 -1.57 1.95 13.47
CA LEU A 120 -1.73 1.45 12.11
C LEU A 120 -0.39 1.25 11.42
N ARG A 121 0.51 2.24 11.51
CA ARG A 121 1.88 2.14 10.99
C ARG A 121 2.69 1.08 11.73
N ALA A 122 2.56 1.00 13.06
CA ALA A 122 3.24 0.01 13.87
C ALA A 122 2.89 -1.44 13.47
N LEU A 123 1.64 -1.73 13.08
CA LEU A 123 1.25 -3.06 12.59
C LEU A 123 1.97 -3.44 11.29
N HIS A 124 2.11 -2.49 10.37
CA HIS A 124 2.87 -2.70 9.14
C HIS A 124 4.37 -2.89 9.44
N ASP A 125 4.96 -1.98 10.22
CA ASP A 125 6.39 -1.99 10.53
C ASP A 125 6.76 -3.25 11.35
N GLN A 126 5.92 -3.70 12.27
CA GLN A 126 6.15 -4.92 13.05
C GLN A 126 6.20 -6.16 12.16
N GLU A 127 5.30 -6.29 11.20
CA GLU A 127 5.32 -7.41 10.25
C GLU A 127 6.59 -7.37 9.38
N TYR A 128 6.94 -6.17 8.89
CA TYR A 128 8.17 -5.96 8.12
C TYR A 128 9.42 -6.37 8.90
N GLN A 129 9.53 -5.95 10.17
CA GLN A 129 10.65 -6.32 11.04
C GLN A 129 10.65 -7.81 11.41
N THR A 130 9.47 -8.42 11.58
CA THR A 130 9.35 -9.86 11.84
C THR A 130 9.85 -10.70 10.66
N ILE A 131 9.54 -10.28 9.44
CA ILE A 131 10.00 -10.95 8.21
C ILE A 131 11.50 -10.69 8.00
N THR A 132 11.94 -9.44 8.19
CA THR A 132 13.34 -9.06 7.98
C THR A 132 14.28 -9.66 9.02
N SER A 133 13.90 -9.76 10.29
CA SER A 133 14.74 -10.35 11.34
C SER A 133 14.94 -11.86 11.16
N LYS A 134 13.98 -12.54 10.53
CA LYS A 134 14.06 -13.97 10.19
C LYS A 134 14.88 -14.24 8.92
N ALA A 135 15.08 -13.24 8.07
CA ALA A 135 15.95 -13.34 6.90
C ALA A 135 17.39 -12.91 7.27
N SER A 136 18.34 -13.85 7.21
CA SER A 136 19.76 -13.56 7.52
C SER A 136 20.36 -12.52 6.57
N LYS A 137 21.09 -11.53 7.10
CA LYS A 137 21.69 -10.38 6.37
C LYS A 137 22.84 -10.73 5.41
N ARG A 138 23.04 -12.00 5.05
CA ARG A 138 24.35 -12.43 4.52
C ARG A 138 24.59 -12.26 3.03
N ASP A 139 23.60 -12.20 2.15
CA ASP A 139 23.87 -12.10 0.70
C ASP A 139 22.71 -11.53 -0.13
N SER A 140 23.05 -11.01 -1.31
CA SER A 140 22.27 -10.45 -2.43
C SER A 140 20.79 -10.06 -2.18
N ASN A 141 20.38 -8.89 -2.69
CA ASN A 141 18.98 -8.41 -2.58
C ASN A 141 17.94 -9.49 -2.97
N ILE A 142 18.25 -10.36 -3.95
CA ILE A 142 17.36 -11.41 -4.44
C ILE A 142 17.32 -12.64 -3.53
N ALA A 143 18.46 -13.12 -3.03
CA ALA A 143 18.49 -14.26 -2.12
C ALA A 143 17.73 -13.94 -0.81
N THR A 144 17.95 -12.74 -0.28
CA THR A 144 17.21 -12.23 0.88
C THR A 144 15.70 -12.14 0.59
N LEU A 145 15.30 -11.65 -0.60
CA LEU A 145 13.89 -11.59 -1.01
C LEU A 145 13.24 -12.98 -1.10
N LYS A 146 13.94 -13.99 -1.64
CA LYS A 146 13.47 -15.38 -1.70
C LYS A 146 13.24 -15.96 -0.30
N LEU A 147 14.16 -15.73 0.64
CA LEU A 147 13.97 -16.14 2.04
C LEU A 147 12.74 -15.49 2.68
N LYS A 148 12.53 -14.18 2.43
CA LYS A 148 11.34 -13.46 2.91
C LYS A 148 10.05 -14.04 2.31
N ARG A 149 10.04 -14.37 1.01
CA ARG A 149 8.93 -15.07 0.34
C ARG A 149 8.64 -16.40 1.02
N ASP A 150 9.65 -17.21 1.31
CA ASP A 150 9.46 -18.55 1.91
C ASP A 150 8.83 -18.45 3.32
N ILE A 151 9.21 -17.44 4.11
CA ILE A 151 8.57 -17.14 5.41
C ILE A 151 7.08 -16.77 5.23
N LEU A 152 6.76 -16.09 4.13
CA LEU A 152 5.43 -15.59 3.80
C LEU A 152 4.52 -16.62 3.15
N GLU A 153 5.07 -17.65 2.50
CA GLU A 153 4.31 -18.63 1.73
C GLU A 153 3.26 -19.38 2.58
N SER A 154 3.58 -19.61 3.85
CA SER A 154 2.66 -20.23 4.82
C SER A 154 1.50 -19.33 5.28
N LYS A 155 1.51 -18.04 4.90
CA LYS A 155 0.53 -17.03 5.34
C LYS A 155 -0.43 -16.65 4.22
N GLN A 156 -1.62 -16.19 4.61
CA GLN A 156 -2.52 -15.46 3.71
C GLN A 156 -2.02 -14.02 3.56
N VAL A 157 -1.16 -13.80 2.56
CA VAL A 157 -0.53 -12.50 2.35
C VAL A 157 -1.43 -11.62 1.48
N VAL A 158 -1.82 -10.50 2.07
CA VAL A 158 -2.49 -9.41 1.35
C VAL A 158 -1.66 -8.15 1.54
N VAL A 159 -1.31 -7.51 0.42
CA VAL A 159 -0.53 -6.28 0.36
C VAL A 159 -1.36 -5.20 -0.33
N GLY A 160 -1.48 -4.03 0.29
CA GLY A 160 -1.98 -2.85 -0.39
C GLY A 160 -0.85 -2.21 -1.20
N VAL A 161 -1.13 -1.74 -2.40
CA VAL A 161 -0.13 -1.14 -3.31
C VAL A 161 -0.52 0.26 -3.75
N PHE A 162 0.49 1.05 -4.08
CA PHE A 162 0.40 2.40 -4.60
C PHE A 162 1.12 2.51 -5.96
N SER A 163 0.72 3.50 -6.76
CA SER A 163 1.39 3.84 -8.02
C SER A 163 2.74 4.56 -7.84
N LYS A 164 2.98 5.08 -6.63
CA LYS A 164 4.21 5.75 -6.20
C LYS A 164 4.66 5.15 -4.87
N THR A 165 5.83 5.54 -4.38
CA THR A 165 6.22 5.17 -3.03
C THR A 165 5.24 5.78 -2.01
N MET A 166 5.08 5.13 -0.86
CA MET A 166 4.23 5.64 0.23
C MET A 166 4.60 7.07 0.65
N GLN A 167 5.90 7.43 0.57
CA GLN A 167 6.34 8.79 0.87
C GLN A 167 5.87 9.79 -0.18
N GLU A 168 6.11 9.52 -1.46
CA GLU A 168 5.64 10.39 -2.55
C GLU A 168 4.11 10.53 -2.54
N THR A 169 3.41 9.44 -2.23
CA THR A 169 1.96 9.43 -2.04
C THR A 169 1.53 10.28 -0.85
N ALA A 170 2.23 10.19 0.29
CA ALA A 170 1.98 11.04 1.44
C ALA A 170 2.21 12.52 1.13
N ASP A 171 3.26 12.85 0.39
CA ASP A 171 3.56 14.23 -0.02
C ASP A 171 2.49 14.79 -0.99
N GLU A 172 1.95 13.95 -1.86
CA GLU A 172 0.82 14.29 -2.72
C GLU A 172 -0.46 14.55 -1.93
N VAL A 173 -0.79 13.66 -0.99
CA VAL A 173 -1.94 13.85 -0.08
C VAL A 173 -1.75 15.09 0.77
N LEU A 174 -0.55 15.36 1.29
CA LEU A 174 -0.27 16.56 2.09
C LEU A 174 -0.45 17.84 1.28
N ARG A 175 0.02 17.88 0.03
CA ARG A 175 -0.22 19.01 -0.88
C ARG A 175 -1.70 19.22 -1.14
N TYR A 176 -2.45 18.14 -1.34
CA TYR A 176 -3.90 18.19 -1.46
C TYR A 176 -4.57 18.75 -0.19
N LEU A 177 -4.19 18.27 0.99
CA LEU A 177 -4.73 18.77 2.26
C LEU A 177 -4.44 20.26 2.45
N ARG A 178 -3.22 20.71 2.14
CA ARG A 178 -2.82 22.13 2.23
C ARG A 178 -3.59 23.06 1.30
N SER A 179 -4.08 22.57 0.16
CA SER A 179 -4.90 23.37 -0.75
C SER A 179 -6.39 23.40 -0.39
N HIS A 180 -6.84 22.52 0.52
CA HIS A 180 -8.26 22.36 0.87
C HIS A 180 -8.58 22.64 2.34
N LEU A 181 -7.58 22.72 3.21
CA LEU A 181 -7.72 23.03 4.62
C LEU A 181 -7.04 24.34 4.95
N HIS A 182 -7.78 25.24 5.59
CA HIS A 182 -7.20 26.42 6.22
C HIS A 182 -6.48 26.06 7.52
N ALA A 183 -5.59 26.96 7.98
CA ALA A 183 -4.96 26.82 9.28
C ALA A 183 -6.03 26.66 10.37
N SER A 184 -5.84 25.67 11.25
CA SER A 184 -6.75 25.32 12.35
C SER A 184 -8.10 24.71 11.94
N GLN A 185 -8.43 24.58 10.65
CA GLN A 185 -9.64 23.89 10.21
C GLN A 185 -9.53 22.38 10.45
N VAL A 186 -10.60 21.78 10.96
CA VAL A 186 -10.74 20.34 11.13
C VAL A 186 -11.75 19.82 10.12
N GLU A 187 -11.38 18.82 9.34
CA GLU A 187 -12.31 18.14 8.40
C GLU A 187 -12.22 16.63 8.48
N THR A 188 -13.28 15.98 8.03
CA THR A 188 -13.35 14.52 8.06
C THR A 188 -12.67 13.88 6.84
N PRO A 189 -12.04 12.70 6.96
CA PRO A 189 -11.57 11.93 5.81
C PRO A 189 -12.68 11.70 4.78
N TYR A 190 -13.93 11.51 5.21
CA TYR A 190 -15.07 11.39 4.32
C TYR A 190 -15.20 12.61 3.41
N PHE A 191 -15.20 13.80 3.98
CA PHE A 191 -15.31 15.03 3.21
C PHE A 191 -14.11 15.24 2.28
N LEU A 192 -12.91 14.95 2.78
CA LEU A 192 -11.66 15.19 2.07
C LEU A 192 -11.40 14.22 0.92
N PHE A 193 -11.84 12.97 1.02
CA PHE A 193 -11.48 11.93 0.06
C PHE A 193 -12.69 11.28 -0.62
N TYR A 194 -13.86 11.25 0.01
CA TYR A 194 -15.03 10.50 -0.45
C TYR A 194 -16.27 11.36 -0.73
N GLY A 195 -16.19 12.68 -0.54
CA GLY A 195 -17.32 13.61 -0.62
C GLY A 195 -17.91 13.82 -2.01
N GLY A 196 -17.43 13.14 -3.06
CA GLY A 196 -17.98 13.19 -4.41
C GLY A 196 -17.71 14.50 -5.17
N ARG A 197 -16.78 15.35 -4.69
CA ARG A 197 -16.41 16.61 -5.33
C ARG A 197 -15.35 16.39 -6.41
N GLU A 198 -15.23 17.31 -7.35
CA GLU A 198 -14.19 17.27 -8.38
C GLU A 198 -12.78 17.17 -7.77
N SER A 199 -12.53 17.91 -6.69
CA SER A 199 -11.27 17.85 -5.94
C SER A 199 -10.97 16.47 -5.34
N THR A 200 -11.99 15.68 -5.02
CA THR A 200 -11.82 14.35 -4.40
C THR A 200 -11.58 13.23 -5.42
N LYS A 201 -11.81 13.49 -6.72
CA LYS A 201 -11.70 12.48 -7.79
C LYS A 201 -10.40 11.66 -7.74
N PRO A 202 -9.20 12.23 -7.47
CA PRO A 202 -7.96 11.46 -7.44
C PRO A 202 -7.92 10.36 -6.38
N PHE A 203 -8.66 10.52 -5.28
CA PHE A 203 -8.60 9.64 -4.10
C PHE A 203 -9.90 8.88 -3.84
N SER A 204 -11.01 9.30 -4.42
CA SER A 204 -12.37 8.79 -4.13
C SER A 204 -12.59 7.29 -4.31
N LEU A 205 -11.69 6.62 -5.01
CA LEU A 205 -11.75 5.20 -5.31
C LEU A 205 -10.76 4.38 -4.48
N TRP A 206 -9.93 5.03 -3.67
CA TRP A 206 -8.97 4.34 -2.82
C TRP A 206 -9.72 3.61 -1.70
N PRO A 207 -9.29 2.39 -1.34
CA PRO A 207 -9.80 1.73 -0.15
C PRO A 207 -9.52 2.56 1.11
N GLU A 208 -10.37 2.42 2.12
CA GLU A 208 -10.21 3.15 3.38
C GLU A 208 -8.86 2.88 4.03
N GLU A 209 -8.35 1.65 3.93
CA GLU A 209 -7.05 1.27 4.48
C GLU A 209 -5.88 1.99 3.81
N HIS A 210 -5.97 2.29 2.51
CA HIS A 210 -4.96 3.05 1.76
C HIS A 210 -4.92 4.51 2.22
N ILE A 211 -6.09 5.13 2.38
CA ILE A 211 -6.15 6.50 2.90
C ILE A 211 -5.68 6.53 4.36
N ALA A 212 -6.11 5.58 5.18
CA ALA A 212 -5.73 5.51 6.58
C ALA A 212 -4.21 5.32 6.78
N ILE A 213 -3.53 4.48 5.99
CA ILE A 213 -2.08 4.27 6.12
C ILE A 213 -1.28 5.51 5.69
N ILE A 214 -1.76 6.26 4.70
CA ILE A 214 -1.15 7.52 4.29
C ILE A 214 -1.35 8.60 5.34
N ILE A 215 -2.56 8.75 5.89
CA ILE A 215 -2.82 9.65 7.02
C ILE A 215 -1.94 9.26 8.21
N SER A 216 -1.83 7.97 8.53
CA SER A 216 -0.95 7.47 9.59
C SER A 216 0.51 7.87 9.37
N THR A 217 0.96 7.93 8.12
CA THR A 217 2.32 8.36 7.77
C THR A 217 2.49 9.85 8.06
N LEU A 218 1.54 10.69 7.65
CA LEU A 218 1.55 12.13 7.90
C LEU A 218 1.44 12.49 9.39
N VAL A 219 0.66 11.73 10.16
CA VAL A 219 0.57 11.88 11.63
C VAL A 219 1.91 11.57 12.28
N THR A 220 2.57 10.48 11.87
CA THR A 220 3.89 10.09 12.39
C THR A 220 4.95 11.15 12.06
N GLN A 221 4.82 11.82 10.91
CA GLN A 221 5.67 12.94 10.48
C GLN A 221 5.30 14.29 11.11
N LYS A 222 4.30 14.32 12.00
CA LYS A 222 3.79 15.53 12.65
C LYS A 222 3.36 16.63 11.67
N GLN A 223 2.88 16.23 10.49
CA GLN A 223 2.35 17.16 9.48
C GLN A 223 0.85 17.44 9.71
N ILE A 224 0.15 16.48 10.33
CA ILE A 224 -1.27 16.58 10.65
C ILE A 224 -1.56 16.01 12.05
N ALA A 225 -2.64 16.47 12.65
CA ALA A 225 -3.20 15.95 13.89
C ALA A 225 -4.55 15.29 13.65
N LEU A 226 -4.89 14.32 14.50
CA LEU A 226 -6.18 13.64 14.50
C LEU A 226 -7.04 14.12 15.66
N VAL A 227 -8.26 14.53 15.36
CA VAL A 227 -9.26 15.01 16.33
C VAL A 227 -10.46 14.06 16.31
N LEU A 228 -11.07 13.78 17.46
CA LEU A 228 -12.27 12.94 17.53
C LEU A 228 -13.50 13.81 17.72
N ASN A 229 -14.59 13.49 17.03
CA ASN A 229 -15.89 14.03 17.39
C ASN A 229 -16.42 13.25 18.63
N GLU A 230 -16.72 13.94 19.72
CA GLU A 230 -16.94 13.40 21.08
C GLU A 230 -18.09 12.39 21.21
N THR A 231 -18.94 12.26 20.19
CA THR A 231 -20.16 11.45 20.20
C THR A 231 -19.99 10.02 19.66
N ALA A 232 -18.81 9.65 19.15
CA ALA A 232 -18.60 8.35 18.51
C ALA A 232 -18.13 7.26 19.48
N SER A 233 -18.76 6.07 19.42
CA SER A 233 -18.19 4.84 20.01
C SER A 233 -16.83 4.59 19.37
N ALA A 234 -15.79 4.51 20.20
CA ALA A 234 -14.41 4.51 19.71
C ALA A 234 -14.15 3.38 18.70
N ARG A 235 -14.63 2.15 18.95
CA ARG A 235 -14.32 0.98 18.11
C ARG A 235 -14.97 1.01 16.73
N SER A 236 -16.12 1.67 16.58
CA SER A 236 -16.88 1.75 15.33
C SER A 236 -16.61 3.05 14.56
N LEU A 237 -15.45 3.68 14.75
CA LEU A 237 -15.13 4.96 14.15
C LEU A 237 -15.19 4.88 12.61
N SER A 238 -15.91 5.79 11.97
CA SER A 238 -15.93 5.89 10.52
C SER A 238 -15.11 7.07 10.01
N SER A 239 -14.89 7.10 8.69
CA SER A 239 -14.31 8.24 7.98
C SER A 239 -15.07 9.56 8.18
N LYS A 240 -16.31 9.52 8.72
CA LYS A 240 -17.15 10.71 9.03
C LYS A 240 -16.98 11.25 10.44
N GLN A 241 -16.29 10.52 11.33
CA GLN A 241 -16.22 10.83 12.76
C GLN A 241 -14.81 11.18 13.25
N LEU A 242 -13.80 10.88 12.44
CA LEU A 242 -12.42 11.31 12.65
C LEU A 242 -12.21 12.67 11.98
N GLY A 243 -11.61 13.62 12.66
CA GLY A 243 -11.17 14.90 12.13
C GLY A 243 -9.67 14.90 11.84
N ILE A 244 -9.28 15.57 10.75
CA ILE A 244 -7.91 15.84 10.34
C ILE A 244 -7.69 17.35 10.43
N GLN A 245 -6.59 17.74 11.06
CA GLN A 245 -6.15 19.13 11.16
C GLN A 245 -4.71 19.26 10.67
N LEU A 246 -4.40 20.28 9.87
CA LEU A 246 -3.00 20.61 9.55
C LEU A 246 -2.29 21.14 10.80
N ILE A 247 -1.07 20.65 11.06
CA ILE A 247 -0.20 21.24 12.08
C ILE A 247 0.53 22.41 11.41
N GLY A 248 0.34 23.62 11.96
CA GLY A 248 0.96 24.84 11.41
C GLY A 248 2.49 24.78 11.47
N HIS A 249 3.13 25.19 10.38
CA HIS A 249 4.52 25.64 10.35
C HIS A 249 4.54 27.15 10.23
#